data_AF-A0A2T9YBG0-F1
#
_entry.id   AF-A0A2T9YBG0-F1
#
_cell.length_a   1.000
_cell.length_b   1.000
_cell.length_c   1.000
_cell.angle_alpha   90.00
_cell.angle_beta   90.00
_cell.angle_gamma   90.00
#
_symmetry.space_group_name_H-M   'P 1'
#
loop_
_entity.id
_entity.type
_entity.pdbx_description
1 polymer ?
#
loop_
_entity_poly.entity_id
_entity_poly.type
_entity_poly.pdbx_seq_one_letter_code
_entity_poly.pdbx_strand_id
1 'polypeptide(L)'
;MVKKNMVPTMLSQEDMLQIGNHFIKLGEIFTNAAKNQSETAEPIKKAPKDPNAPRRPLSSYIMFCNDNRDKVRDQHPGISSQDISKILGEMWNSISDSEKKRYEVIFQSHKLKYQDDIREYEQLKNLQQRALDPMHETFDIANSFASGIVKFD
;
A
#
# COMPACT_ATOMS: atom_id res chain seq x y z
N MET A 1 -46.87 -17.04 -10.76
CA MET A 1 -45.40 -16.83 -10.87
C MET A 1 -44.82 -16.80 -9.47
N VAL A 2 -44.15 -17.87 -9.05
CA VAL A 2 -43.63 -18.05 -7.68
C VAL A 2 -42.33 -17.27 -7.50
N LYS A 3 -42.32 -16.31 -6.57
CA LYS A 3 -41.10 -15.62 -6.13
C LYS A 3 -40.23 -16.64 -5.39
N LYS A 4 -39.10 -17.04 -5.99
CA LYS A 4 -38.05 -17.79 -5.28
C LYS A 4 -37.37 -16.84 -4.31
N ASN A 5 -37.87 -16.79 -3.08
CA ASN A 5 -37.14 -16.20 -1.96
C ASN A 5 -35.91 -17.08 -1.70
N MET A 6 -34.72 -16.56 -2.03
CA MET A 6 -33.45 -17.18 -1.71
C MET A 6 -33.18 -16.90 -0.23
N VAL A 7 -33.58 -17.83 0.62
CA VAL A 7 -33.21 -17.80 2.04
C VAL A 7 -31.70 -18.10 2.11
N PRO A 8 -30.86 -17.25 2.72
CA PRO A 8 -29.48 -17.61 2.97
C PRO A 8 -29.49 -18.87 3.84
N THR A 9 -28.94 -19.97 3.32
CA THR A 9 -28.79 -21.22 4.06
C THR A 9 -28.00 -20.90 5.32
N MET A 10 -28.68 -20.90 6.47
CA MET A 10 -28.04 -20.79 7.78
C MET A 10 -27.01 -21.91 7.85
N LEU A 11 -25.73 -21.53 7.86
CA LEU A 11 -24.63 -22.46 8.06
C LEU A 11 -24.95 -23.29 9.31
N SER A 12 -24.86 -24.61 9.21
CA SER A 12 -25.19 -25.49 10.33
C SER A 12 -24.37 -25.07 11.54
N GLN A 13 -24.90 -25.22 12.76
CA GLN A 13 -24.12 -24.96 13.97
C GLN A 13 -22.83 -25.79 13.98
N GLU A 14 -22.84 -26.97 13.37
CA GLU A 14 -21.67 -27.81 13.15
C GLU A 14 -20.65 -27.17 12.20
N ASP A 15 -21.10 -26.51 11.13
CA ASP A 15 -20.23 -25.78 10.20
C ASP A 15 -19.62 -24.54 10.85
N MET A 16 -20.40 -23.79 11.65
CA MET A 16 -19.89 -22.66 12.41
C MET A 16 -18.90 -23.08 13.50
N LEU A 17 -19.12 -24.23 14.16
CA LEU A 17 -18.18 -24.81 15.12
C LEU A 17 -16.90 -25.30 14.43
N GLN A 18 -17.00 -25.90 13.25
CA GLN A 18 -15.84 -26.34 12.48
C GLN A 18 -15.00 -25.16 12.00
N ILE A 19 -15.65 -24.08 11.57
CA ILE A 19 -15.00 -22.81 11.22
C ILE A 19 -14.37 -22.17 12.46
N GLY A 20 -15.06 -22.13 13.59
CA GLY A 20 -14.52 -21.63 14.86
C GLY A 20 -13.26 -22.38 15.31
N ASN A 21 -13.28 -23.71 15.24
CA ASN A 21 -12.13 -24.56 15.55
C ASN A 21 -10.97 -24.34 14.56
N HIS A 22 -11.27 -24.11 13.28
CA HIS A 22 -10.26 -23.78 12.28
C HIS A 22 -9.56 -22.46 12.63
N PHE A 23 -10.31 -21.45 13.06
CA PHE A 23 -9.73 -20.17 13.49
C PHE A 23 -8.92 -20.27 14.79
N ILE A 24 -9.35 -21.09 15.76
CA ILE A 24 -8.57 -21.39 16.97
C ILE A 24 -7.23 -22.03 16.59
N LYS A 25 -7.25 -23.06 15.72
CA LYS A 25 -6.06 -23.76 15.25
C LYS A 25 -5.11 -22.84 14.49
N LEU A 26 -5.64 -21.92 13.68
CA LEU A 26 -4.82 -20.90 13.03
C LEU A 26 -4.17 -19.97 14.07
N GLY A 27 -4.90 -19.51 15.08
CA GLY A 27 -4.36 -18.71 16.18
C GLY A 27 -3.22 -19.41 16.94
N GLU A 28 -3.35 -20.72 17.19
CA GLU A 28 -2.30 -21.54 17.79
C GLU A 28 -1.06 -21.65 16.91
N ILE A 29 -1.23 -21.81 15.59
CA ILE A 29 -0.13 -21.84 14.62
C ILE A 29 0.63 -20.51 14.62
N PHE A 30 -0.08 -19.38 14.57
CA PHE A 30 0.55 -18.04 14.61
C PHE A 30 1.28 -17.80 15.94
N THR A 31 0.72 -18.27 17.06
CA THR A 31 1.32 -18.12 18.40
C THR A 31 2.55 -19.01 18.58
N ASN A 32 2.51 -20.26 18.09
CA ASN A 32 3.66 -21.18 18.15
C ASN A 32 4.78 -20.76 17.18
N ALA A 33 4.43 -20.19 16.02
CA ALA A 33 5.40 -19.62 15.09
C ALA A 33 6.13 -18.41 15.71
N ALA A 34 5.43 -17.54 16.45
CA ALA A 34 6.04 -16.41 17.14
C ALA A 34 7.00 -16.84 18.27
N LYS A 35 6.67 -17.91 19.01
CA LYS A 35 7.56 -18.45 20.07
C LYS A 35 8.86 -19.03 19.52
N ASN A 36 8.81 -19.71 18.36
CA ASN A 36 9.98 -20.32 17.72
C ASN A 36 10.88 -19.33 16.94
N GLN A 37 10.46 -18.08 16.74
CA GLN A 37 11.24 -17.06 16.04
C GLN A 37 12.13 -16.20 16.96
N SER A 38 12.06 -16.41 18.28
CA SER A 38 12.77 -15.57 19.26
C SER A 38 14.28 -15.82 19.35
N GLU A 39 14.84 -16.83 18.67
CA GLU A 39 16.29 -17.12 18.75
C GLU A 39 17.13 -16.73 17.51
N THR A 40 16.57 -16.41 16.33
CA THR A 40 17.42 -16.07 15.14
C THR A 40 16.85 -15.07 14.13
N ALA A 41 15.73 -14.38 14.39
CA ALA A 41 15.20 -13.40 13.43
C ALA A 41 15.89 -12.03 13.56
N GLU A 42 17.01 -11.85 12.86
CA GLU A 42 17.58 -10.52 12.57
C GLU A 42 16.46 -9.62 12.01
N PRO A 43 16.31 -8.37 12.52
CA PRO A 43 15.28 -7.46 12.03
C PRO A 43 15.51 -7.23 10.53
N ILE A 44 14.49 -7.55 9.70
CA ILE A 44 14.53 -7.30 8.26
C ILE A 44 14.73 -5.79 8.05
N LYS A 45 15.98 -5.39 7.80
CA LYS A 45 16.34 -4.01 7.47
C LYS A 45 15.74 -3.69 6.12
N LYS A 46 14.66 -2.90 6.11
CA LYS A 46 14.07 -2.37 4.88
C LYS A 46 15.17 -1.63 4.12
N ALA A 47 15.39 -1.99 2.86
CA ALA A 47 16.35 -1.30 2.01
C ALA A 47 16.11 0.23 2.07
N PRO A 48 17.18 1.04 2.09
CA PRO A 48 17.05 2.48 2.14
C PRO A 48 16.19 2.94 0.96
N LYS A 49 15.13 3.69 1.28
CA LYS A 49 14.23 4.21 0.26
C LYS A 49 14.95 5.34 -0.46
N ASP A 50 15.06 5.25 -1.78
CA ASP A 50 15.69 6.28 -2.62
C ASP A 50 15.14 7.67 -2.23
N PRO A 51 15.99 8.63 -1.79
CA PRO A 51 15.53 9.95 -1.35
C PRO A 51 14.81 10.75 -2.44
N ASN A 52 15.15 10.48 -3.70
CA ASN A 52 14.58 11.15 -4.87
C ASN A 52 13.30 10.49 -5.38
N ALA A 53 12.90 9.34 -4.84
CA ALA A 53 11.67 8.67 -5.27
C ALA A 53 10.44 9.49 -4.85
N PRO A 54 9.47 9.73 -5.75
CA PRO A 54 8.20 10.36 -5.43
C PRO A 54 7.52 9.67 -4.24
N ARG A 55 6.96 10.46 -3.32
CA ARG A 55 6.28 9.92 -2.13
C ARG A 55 4.83 9.58 -2.48
N ARG A 56 4.37 8.43 -2.00
CA ARG A 56 2.98 8.00 -2.19
C ARG A 56 2.00 9.04 -1.61
N PRO A 57 0.88 9.30 -2.29
CA PRO A 57 -0.13 10.24 -1.80
C PRO A 57 -0.78 9.69 -0.52
N LEU A 58 -1.15 10.61 0.37
CA LEU A 58 -1.92 10.29 1.58
C LEU A 58 -3.36 9.95 1.18
N SER A 59 -3.97 8.94 1.80
CA SER A 59 -5.38 8.63 1.54
C SER A 59 -6.30 9.70 2.12
N SER A 60 -7.55 9.75 1.65
CA SER A 60 -8.59 10.68 2.09
C SER A 60 -8.78 10.67 3.62
N TYR A 61 -8.82 9.49 4.24
CA TYR A 61 -8.89 9.35 5.70
C TYR A 61 -7.65 9.92 6.41
N ILE A 62 -6.45 9.67 5.90
CA ILE A 62 -5.21 10.14 6.55
C ILE A 62 -5.08 11.66 6.44
N MET A 63 -5.52 12.26 5.34
CA MET A 63 -5.63 13.72 5.20
C MET A 63 -6.55 14.29 6.28
N PHE A 64 -7.75 13.73 6.43
CA PHE A 64 -8.68 14.12 7.48
C PHE A 64 -8.08 13.99 8.88
N CYS A 65 -7.38 12.89 9.16
CA CYS A 65 -6.70 12.69 10.43
C CYS A 65 -5.64 13.76 10.68
N ASN A 66 -4.85 14.15 9.68
CA ASN A 66 -3.84 15.18 9.85
C ASN A 66 -4.48 16.53 10.20
N ASP A 67 -5.56 16.90 9.51
CA ASP A 67 -6.24 18.20 9.70
C ASP A 67 -6.95 18.31 11.05
N ASN A 68 -7.34 17.18 11.65
CA ASN A 68 -8.12 17.15 12.89
C ASN A 68 -7.35 16.62 14.10
N ARG A 69 -6.19 15.99 13.92
CA ARG A 69 -5.38 15.45 15.03
C ARG A 69 -5.00 16.52 16.04
N ASP A 70 -4.58 17.70 15.58
CA ASP A 70 -4.23 18.79 16.49
C ASP A 70 -5.45 19.29 17.27
N LYS A 71 -6.62 19.41 16.62
CA LYS A 71 -7.87 19.79 17.28
C LYS A 71 -8.27 18.80 18.38
N VAL A 72 -8.18 17.49 18.09
CA VAL A 72 -8.49 16.44 19.08
C VAL A 72 -7.48 16.44 20.22
N ARG A 73 -6.19 16.67 19.92
CA ARG A 73 -5.14 16.81 20.95
C ARG A 73 -5.42 18.00 21.88
N ASP A 74 -5.85 19.12 21.33
CA ASP A 74 -6.11 20.33 22.10
C ASP A 74 -7.38 20.21 22.95
N GLN A 75 -8.40 19.48 22.46
CA GLN A 75 -9.61 19.16 23.21
C GLN A 75 -9.37 18.12 24.31
N HIS A 76 -8.42 17.21 24.11
CA HIS A 76 -8.06 16.15 25.05
C HIS A 76 -6.57 16.22 25.40
N PRO A 77 -6.13 17.21 26.19
CA PRO A 77 -4.73 17.29 26.58
C PRO A 77 -4.35 16.07 27.44
N GLY A 78 -3.20 15.46 27.12
CA GLY A 78 -2.63 14.36 27.92
C GLY A 78 -3.10 12.95 27.57
N ILE A 79 -4.00 12.78 26.59
CA ILE A 79 -4.35 11.43 26.11
C ILE A 79 -3.29 10.88 25.15
N SER A 80 -3.21 9.55 25.07
CA SER A 80 -2.24 8.88 24.21
C SER A 80 -2.56 9.06 22.72
N SER A 81 -1.53 9.05 21.87
CA SER A 81 -1.70 9.16 20.41
C SER A 81 -2.56 8.05 19.81
N GLN A 82 -2.57 6.88 20.44
CA GLN A 82 -3.43 5.76 20.09
C GLN A 82 -4.90 6.09 20.33
N ASP A 83 -5.24 6.73 21.45
CA ASP A 83 -6.62 7.08 21.78
C ASP A 83 -7.11 8.25 20.91
N ILE A 84 -6.25 9.22 20.59
CA ILE A 84 -6.54 10.24 19.57
C ILE A 84 -6.90 9.57 18.23
N SER A 85 -6.18 8.51 17.86
CA SER A 85 -6.42 7.82 16.59
C SER A 85 -7.75 7.05 16.59
N LYS A 86 -8.21 6.56 17.74
CA LYS A 86 -9.55 5.95 17.88
C LYS A 86 -10.65 7.00 17.70
N ILE A 87 -10.52 8.14 18.38
CA ILE A 87 -11.47 9.26 18.29
C ILE A 87 -11.58 9.76 16.84
N LEU A 88 -10.44 9.94 16.16
CA LEU A 88 -10.43 10.34 14.73
C LEU A 88 -11.12 9.31 13.83
N GLY A 89 -11.00 8.02 14.12
CA GLY A 89 -11.71 6.96 13.40
C GLY A 89 -13.23 7.05 13.57
N GLU A 90 -13.70 7.30 14.79
CA GLU A 90 -15.12 7.51 15.08
C GLU A 90 -15.66 8.79 14.42
N MET A 91 -14.88 9.87 14.46
CA MET A 91 -15.21 11.12 13.78
C MET A 91 -15.34 10.91 12.27
N TRP A 92 -14.40 10.21 11.63
CA TRP A 92 -14.46 9.91 10.20
C TRP A 92 -15.69 9.09 9.82
N ASN A 93 -16.11 8.15 10.66
CA ASN A 93 -17.34 7.40 10.40
C ASN A 93 -18.58 8.29 10.51
N SER A 94 -18.53 9.30 11.37
CA SER A 94 -19.64 10.21 11.67
C SER A 94 -19.75 11.42 10.73
N ILE A 95 -18.69 11.79 9.99
CA ILE A 95 -18.77 12.92 9.05
C ILE A 95 -19.69 12.62 7.86
N SER A 96 -20.19 13.69 7.22
CA SER A 96 -21.07 13.61 6.07
C SER A 96 -20.37 13.04 4.83
N ASP A 97 -21.15 12.38 3.95
CA ASP A 97 -20.64 11.87 2.68
C ASP A 97 -20.10 12.98 1.77
N SER A 98 -20.65 14.20 1.89
CA SER A 98 -20.15 15.37 1.17
C SER A 98 -18.72 15.73 1.58
N GLU A 99 -18.42 15.71 2.88
CA GLU A 99 -17.07 15.97 3.39
C GLU A 99 -16.11 14.83 3.03
N LYS A 100 -16.54 13.57 3.17
CA LYS A 100 -15.74 12.41 2.70
C LYS A 100 -15.39 12.55 1.22
N LYS A 101 -16.36 12.94 0.39
CA LYS A 101 -16.18 13.15 -1.05
C LYS A 101 -15.19 14.28 -1.35
N ARG A 102 -15.16 15.34 -0.54
CA ARG A 102 -14.16 16.42 -0.66
C ARG A 102 -12.74 15.88 -0.54
N TYR A 103 -12.47 15.11 0.52
CA TYR A 103 -11.14 14.49 0.71
C TYR A 103 -10.82 13.46 -0.36
N GLU A 104 -11.83 12.74 -0.86
CA GLU A 104 -11.64 11.79 -1.97
C GLU A 104 -11.22 12.49 -3.26
N VAL A 105 -11.83 13.62 -3.61
CA VAL A 105 -11.44 14.40 -4.80
C VAL A 105 -9.99 14.90 -4.69
N ILE A 106 -9.59 15.38 -3.51
CA ILE A 106 -8.21 15.81 -3.24
C ILE A 106 -7.25 14.61 -3.38
N PHE A 107 -7.60 13.46 -2.81
CA PHE A 107 -6.82 12.23 -2.94
C PHE A 107 -6.65 11.81 -4.41
N GLN A 108 -7.72 11.81 -5.21
CA GLN A 108 -7.64 11.46 -6.63
C GLN A 108 -6.72 12.42 -7.40
N SER A 109 -6.80 13.72 -7.11
CA SER A 109 -5.87 14.70 -7.71
C SER A 109 -4.41 14.39 -7.35
N HIS A 110 -4.11 14.13 -6.08
CA HIS A 110 -2.76 13.80 -5.63
C HIS A 110 -2.27 12.47 -6.21
N LYS A 111 -3.17 11.51 -6.38
CA LYS A 111 -2.88 10.22 -7.00
C LYS A 111 -2.49 10.37 -8.47
N LEU A 112 -3.21 11.18 -9.23
CA LEU A 112 -2.86 11.47 -10.62
C LEU A 112 -1.47 12.11 -10.72
N LYS A 113 -1.20 13.13 -9.91
CA LYS A 113 0.12 13.77 -9.87
C LYS A 113 1.23 12.76 -9.54
N TYR A 114 1.02 11.93 -8.52
CA TYR A 114 2.00 10.89 -8.16
C TYR A 114 2.24 9.88 -9.30
N GLN A 115 1.22 9.54 -10.09
CA GLN A 115 1.37 8.67 -11.26
C GLN A 115 2.20 9.31 -12.37
N ASP A 116 2.15 10.62 -12.52
CA ASP A 116 3.01 11.35 -13.46
C ASP A 116 4.45 11.39 -12.92
N ASP A 117 4.62 11.81 -11.67
CA ASP A 117 5.93 11.94 -11.02
C ASP A 117 6.69 10.59 -10.99
N ILE A 118 6.00 9.48 -10.73
CA ILE A 118 6.64 8.14 -10.69
C ILE A 118 7.08 7.67 -12.07
N ARG A 119 6.32 7.98 -13.13
CA ARG A 119 6.69 7.64 -14.50
C ARG A 119 7.96 8.38 -14.91
N GLU A 120 8.03 9.67 -14.60
CA GLU A 120 9.23 10.48 -14.87
C GLU A 120 10.43 9.98 -14.05
N TYR A 121 10.24 9.69 -12.77
CA TYR A 121 11.29 9.13 -11.90
C TYR A 121 11.83 7.80 -12.43
N GLU A 122 10.97 6.89 -12.87
CA GLU A 122 11.37 5.59 -13.42
C GLU A 122 12.14 5.75 -14.73
N GLN A 123 11.74 6.69 -15.60
CA GLN A 123 12.48 7.01 -16.83
C GLN A 123 13.87 7.56 -16.52
N LEU A 124 13.97 8.53 -15.60
CA LEU A 124 15.25 9.11 -15.18
C LEU A 124 16.17 8.06 -14.54
N LYS A 125 15.62 7.19 -13.69
CA LYS A 125 16.37 6.10 -13.08
C LYS A 125 16.90 5.12 -14.12
N ASN A 126 16.10 4.78 -15.14
CA ASN A 126 16.54 3.91 -16.23
C ASN A 126 17.64 4.55 -17.08
N LEU A 127 17.51 5.84 -17.42
CA LEU A 127 18.53 6.59 -18.15
C LEU A 127 19.84 6.67 -17.36
N GLN A 128 19.76 6.95 -16.05
CA GLN A 128 20.94 6.99 -15.19
C GLN A 128 21.61 5.62 -15.11
N GLN A 129 20.84 4.54 -15.01
CA GLN A 129 21.39 3.19 -15.02
C GLN A 129 22.05 2.86 -16.37
N ARG A 130 21.44 3.25 -17.50
CA ARG A 130 22.05 3.07 -18.84
C ARG A 130 23.34 3.86 -19.00
N ALA A 131 23.41 5.09 -18.48
CA ALA A 131 24.61 5.92 -18.54
C ALA A 131 25.76 5.40 -17.66
N LEU A 132 25.45 4.62 -16.61
CA LEU A 132 26.44 4.02 -15.72
C LEU A 132 27.04 2.70 -16.24
N ASP A 133 26.42 2.08 -17.26
CA ASP A 133 26.95 0.91 -17.97
C ASP A 133 27.46 1.32 -19.38
N PRO A 134 28.72 1.76 -19.55
CA PRO A 134 29.29 2.16 -20.84
C PRO A 134 29.48 1.01 -21.86
N MET A 135 28.88 -0.16 -21.63
CA MET A 135 29.01 -1.38 -22.44
C MET A 135 27.71 -1.83 -23.12
N HIS A 136 26.66 -0.99 -23.20
CA HIS A 136 25.47 -1.30 -24.01
C HIS A 136 25.60 -0.80 -25.47
N GLU A 137 26.33 0.29 -25.70
CA GLU A 137 26.52 0.85 -27.05
C GLU A 137 27.41 -0.06 -27.92
N THR A 138 28.38 -0.73 -27.33
CA THR A 138 29.22 -1.72 -28.00
C THR A 138 28.46 -2.99 -28.37
N PHE A 139 27.45 -3.38 -27.58
CA PHE A 139 26.64 -4.57 -27.86
C PHE A 139 25.64 -4.33 -29.00
N ASP A 140 25.05 -3.13 -29.09
CA ASP A 140 24.16 -2.76 -30.20
C ASP A 140 24.94 -2.58 -31.51
N ILE A 141 26.14 -1.98 -31.48
CA ILE A 141 27.03 -1.88 -32.66
C ILE A 141 27.51 -3.28 -33.09
N ALA A 142 27.89 -4.15 -32.14
CA ALA A 142 28.32 -5.51 -32.45
C ALA A 142 27.18 -6.38 -33.01
N ASN A 143 25.94 -6.23 -32.50
CA ASN A 143 24.77 -6.93 -33.05
C ASN A 143 24.34 -6.38 -34.42
N SER A 144 24.55 -5.08 -34.67
CA SER A 144 24.32 -4.46 -35.97
C SER A 144 25.34 -4.95 -37.02
N PHE A 145 26.61 -5.10 -36.65
CA PHE A 145 27.63 -5.72 -37.50
C PHE A 145 27.36 -7.21 -37.75
N ALA A 146 26.89 -7.96 -36.73
CA ALA A 146 26.53 -9.37 -36.87
C ALA A 146 25.27 -9.59 -37.73
N SER A 147 24.38 -8.59 -37.85
CA SER A 147 23.13 -8.66 -38.63
C SER A 147 23.24 -8.11 -40.07
N GLY A 148 24.41 -7.65 -40.51
CA GLY A 148 24.73 -7.45 -41.92
C GLY A 148 24.03 -6.31 -42.67
N ILE A 149 23.66 -5.20 -42.00
CA ILE A 149 22.91 -4.08 -42.63
C ILE A 149 23.80 -2.92 -43.13
N VAL A 150 25.14 -2.99 -42.98
CA VAL A 150 26.04 -2.00 -43.61
C VAL A 150 26.62 -2.58 -44.89
N LYS A 151 25.97 -2.33 -46.04
CA LYS A 151 26.63 -2.41 -47.34
C LYS A 151 27.47 -1.15 -47.50
N PHE A 152 28.78 -1.31 -47.42
CA PHE A 152 29.73 -0.30 -47.88
C PHE A 152 29.81 -0.44 -49.41
N ASP A 153 29.38 0.59 -50.14
CA ASP A 153 29.70 0.80 -51.56
C ASP A 153 31.14 1.32 -51.70
#